data_AF-A0A9W8YH56-F1
#
_entry.id   AF-A0A9W8YH56-F1
#
_cell.length_a   1.000
_cell.length_b   1.000
_cell.length_c   1.000
_cell.angle_alpha   90.00
_cell.angle_beta   90.00
_cell.angle_gamma   90.00
#
_symmetry.space_group_name_H-M   'P 1'
#
loop_
_entity.id
_entity.type
_entity.pdbx_description
1 polymer ?
#
loop_
_entity_poly.entity_id
_entity_poly.type
_entity_poly.pdbx_seq_one_letter_code
_entity_poly.pdbx_strand_id
1 'polypeptide(L)'
;MEQAQMKPLISRLQQSQNHAFQPELAPICILDLAVIRLRTFCYDTYSDFLPIREAMHTNLYYSPAQDFQLPELTDMPRKLTALINAAAGSTGAIQGTLEILQSLDRRLQETQQQQQSQSDELVVVVEMRDYLAFLQQTLEGTRRKNEYLKESVQGIVQMVYAVLQQKDNELNLRYGADMRMVAVVTLLFLPGTFVATLFSASW
;
A
#
# COMPACT_ATOMS: atom_id res chain seq x y z
N MET A 1 -0.86 -8.13 -25.24
CA MET A 1 -2.12 -7.99 -24.48
C MET A 1 -2.88 -9.30 -24.60
N GLU A 2 -3.15 -9.97 -23.49
CA GLU A 2 -3.99 -11.17 -23.48
C GLU A 2 -5.40 -10.83 -24.00
N GLN A 3 -6.04 -11.77 -24.71
CA GLN A 3 -7.39 -11.59 -25.26
C GLN A 3 -8.43 -11.12 -24.22
N ALA A 4 -8.22 -11.45 -22.94
CA ALA A 4 -9.06 -11.00 -21.83
C ALA A 4 -9.08 -9.46 -21.68
N GLN A 5 -7.98 -8.78 -22.01
CA GLN A 5 -7.85 -7.33 -21.84
C GLN A 5 -8.51 -6.52 -22.96
N MET A 6 -8.74 -7.12 -24.13
CA MET A 6 -9.38 -6.44 -25.26
C MET A 6 -10.90 -6.39 -25.13
N LYS A 7 -11.53 -7.37 -24.48
CA LYS A 7 -13.00 -7.45 -24.38
C LYS A 7 -13.63 -6.18 -23.79
N PRO A 8 -13.14 -5.61 -22.65
CA PRO A 8 -13.71 -4.39 -22.09
C PRO A 8 -13.55 -3.17 -23.01
N LEU A 9 -12.42 -3.08 -23.74
CA LEU A 9 -12.17 -1.99 -24.67
C LEU A 9 -13.13 -2.05 -25.86
N ILE A 10 -13.27 -3.23 -26.47
CA ILE A 10 -14.19 -3.44 -27.59
C ILE A 10 -15.63 -3.13 -27.17
N SER A 11 -16.05 -3.60 -25.99
CA SER A 11 -17.40 -3.31 -25.47
C SER A 11 -17.65 -1.82 -25.31
N ARG A 12 -16.66 -1.05 -24.83
CA ARG A 12 -16.80 0.41 -24.68
C ARG A 12 -16.84 1.12 -26.02
N LEU A 13 -15.97 0.75 -26.95
CA LEU A 13 -15.98 1.30 -28.31
C LEU A 13 -17.30 1.02 -29.03
N GLN A 14 -17.89 -0.16 -28.84
CA GLN A 14 -19.21 -0.52 -29.36
C GLN A 14 -20.33 0.34 -28.74
N GLN A 15 -20.27 0.59 -27.42
CA GLN A 15 -21.23 1.47 -26.74
C GLN A 15 -21.10 2.93 -27.22
N SER A 16 -19.91 3.37 -27.57
CA SER A 16 -19.61 4.71 -28.06
C SER A 16 -19.55 4.82 -29.59
N GLN A 17 -20.15 3.88 -30.32
CA GLN A 17 -20.09 3.83 -31.79
C GLN A 17 -20.58 5.12 -32.47
N ASN A 18 -21.52 5.83 -31.84
CA ASN A 18 -22.05 7.11 -32.34
C ASN A 18 -21.00 8.23 -32.34
N HIS A 19 -19.90 8.05 -31.61
CA HIS A 19 -18.80 9.00 -31.48
C HIS A 19 -17.52 8.51 -32.18
N ALA A 20 -17.61 7.45 -33.00
CA ALA A 20 -16.43 6.82 -33.63
C ALA A 20 -15.66 7.76 -34.58
N PHE A 21 -16.26 8.88 -34.98
CA PHE A 21 -15.60 9.92 -35.78
C PHE A 21 -14.59 10.76 -34.98
N GLN A 22 -14.67 10.75 -33.64
CA GLN A 22 -13.77 11.50 -32.78
C GLN A 22 -12.44 10.75 -32.58
N PRO A 23 -11.30 11.33 -33.00
CA PRO A 23 -10.01 10.65 -32.92
C PRO A 23 -9.56 10.35 -31.47
N GLU A 24 -10.01 11.16 -30.51
CA GLU A 24 -9.65 11.02 -29.10
C GLU A 24 -10.50 10.00 -28.34
N LEU A 25 -11.55 9.43 -28.96
CA LEU A 25 -12.41 8.44 -28.31
C LEU A 25 -11.63 7.20 -27.82
N ALA A 26 -10.76 6.66 -28.68
CA ALA A 26 -9.99 5.47 -28.34
C ALA A 26 -8.97 5.72 -27.21
N PRO A 27 -8.15 6.79 -27.24
CA PRO A 27 -7.32 7.19 -26.10
C PRO A 27 -8.08 7.36 -24.79
N ILE A 28 -9.26 7.98 -24.81
CA ILE A 28 -10.11 8.15 -23.62
C ILE A 28 -10.59 6.80 -23.08
N CYS A 29 -11.03 5.89 -23.94
CA CYS A 29 -11.45 4.55 -23.53
C CYS A 29 -10.30 3.74 -22.90
N ILE A 30 -9.08 3.86 -23.46
CA ILE A 30 -7.88 3.22 -22.91
C ILE A 30 -7.52 3.81 -21.55
N LEU A 31 -7.54 5.15 -21.44
CA LEU A 31 -7.27 5.86 -20.19
C LEU A 31 -8.23 5.43 -19.10
N ASP A 32 -9.53 5.38 -19.38
CA ASP A 32 -10.56 4.95 -18.44
C ASP A 32 -10.33 3.51 -17.95
N LEU A 33 -9.96 2.57 -18.84
CA LEU A 33 -9.60 1.22 -18.43
C LEU A 33 -8.35 1.20 -17.53
N ALA A 34 -7.36 2.06 -17.80
CA ALA A 34 -6.19 2.21 -16.94
C ALA A 34 -6.57 2.75 -15.55
N VAL A 35 -7.45 3.75 -15.48
CA VAL A 35 -7.97 4.31 -14.22
C VAL A 35 -8.70 3.23 -13.41
N ILE A 36 -9.54 2.40 -14.04
CA ILE A 36 -10.23 1.30 -13.36
C ILE A 36 -9.24 0.30 -12.76
N ARG A 37 -8.23 -0.10 -13.54
CA ARG A 37 -7.20 -1.04 -13.06
C ARG A 37 -6.41 -0.47 -11.91
N LEU A 38 -5.98 0.79 -12.01
CA LEU A 38 -5.26 1.47 -10.92
C LEU A 38 -6.10 1.57 -9.65
N ARG A 39 -7.38 1.92 -9.78
CA ARG A 39 -8.29 1.98 -8.63
C ARG A 39 -8.47 0.61 -7.98
N THR A 40 -8.63 -0.44 -8.79
CA THR A 40 -8.77 -1.82 -8.30
C THR A 40 -7.51 -2.25 -7.56
N PHE A 41 -6.33 -2.03 -8.17
CA PHE A 41 -5.04 -2.32 -7.53
C PHE A 41 -4.86 -1.57 -6.20
N CYS A 42 -5.20 -0.26 -6.15
CA CYS A 42 -5.11 0.52 -4.92
C CYS A 42 -6.09 0.02 -3.85
N TYR A 43 -7.29 -0.40 -4.25
CA TYR A 43 -8.27 -1.00 -3.34
C TYR A 43 -7.77 -2.33 -2.77
N ASP A 44 -7.24 -3.21 -3.62
CA ASP A 44 -6.69 -4.51 -3.19
C ASP A 44 -5.50 -4.30 -2.25
N THR A 45 -4.60 -3.37 -2.59
CA THR A 45 -3.46 -2.98 -1.73
C THR A 45 -3.93 -2.45 -0.37
N TYR A 46 -5.00 -1.66 -0.34
CA TYR A 46 -5.59 -1.19 0.92
C TYR A 46 -6.26 -2.33 1.70
N SER A 47 -6.91 -3.26 1.02
CA SER A 47 -7.52 -4.44 1.64
C SER A 47 -6.47 -5.32 2.32
N ASP A 48 -5.32 -5.52 1.68
CA ASP A 48 -4.18 -6.27 2.25
C ASP A 48 -3.60 -5.60 3.51
N PHE A 49 -3.80 -4.29 3.67
CA PHE A 49 -3.35 -3.53 4.83
C PHE A 49 -4.28 -3.66 6.04
N LEU A 50 -5.58 -3.89 5.83
CA LEU A 50 -6.58 -3.90 6.90
C LEU A 50 -6.24 -4.88 8.04
N PRO A 51 -5.87 -6.15 7.79
CA PRO A 51 -5.54 -7.09 8.86
C PRO A 51 -4.37 -6.62 9.73
N ILE A 52 -3.38 -5.93 9.15
CA ILE A 52 -2.24 -5.42 9.90
C ILE A 52 -2.68 -4.26 10.80
N ARG A 53 -3.52 -3.35 10.31
CA ARG A 53 -4.06 -2.26 11.13
C ARG A 53 -4.86 -2.78 12.31
N GLU A 54 -5.65 -3.81 12.08
CA GLU A 54 -6.51 -4.44 13.09
C GLU A 54 -5.70 -5.20 14.13
N ALA A 55 -4.70 -5.98 13.68
CA ALA A 55 -3.74 -6.63 14.56
C ALA A 55 -2.96 -5.63 15.44
N MET A 56 -2.62 -4.47 14.90
CA MET A 56 -1.93 -3.40 15.65
C MET A 56 -2.90 -2.52 16.47
N HIS A 57 -4.20 -2.87 16.52
CA HIS A 57 -5.24 -2.12 17.22
C HIS A 57 -5.30 -0.63 16.83
N THR A 58 -4.96 -0.31 15.58
CA THR A 58 -5.00 1.07 15.05
C THR A 58 -6.34 1.44 14.39
N ASN A 59 -7.30 0.51 14.37
CA ASN A 59 -8.63 0.66 13.76
C ASN A 59 -9.79 0.52 14.75
N LEU A 60 -9.61 0.96 16.01
CA LEU A 60 -10.58 0.74 17.09
C LEU A 60 -11.90 1.54 16.95
N TYR A 61 -11.98 2.49 16.02
CA TYR A 61 -13.17 3.36 15.89
C TYR A 61 -14.38 2.70 15.25
N TYR A 62 -14.21 1.68 14.41
CA TYR A 62 -15.30 1.19 13.54
C TYR A 62 -15.62 -0.31 13.65
N SER A 63 -14.78 -1.13 14.27
CA SER A 63 -15.04 -2.56 14.38
C SER A 63 -14.53 -3.12 15.72
N PRO A 64 -15.42 -3.39 16.70
CA PRO A 64 -15.03 -4.12 17.89
C PRO A 64 -14.77 -5.60 17.53
N ALA A 65 -13.49 -5.97 17.55
CA ALA A 65 -12.97 -7.34 17.63
C ALA A 65 -13.54 -8.35 16.62
N GLN A 66 -13.01 -8.32 15.39
CA GLN A 66 -12.80 -9.58 14.68
C GLN A 66 -11.51 -10.22 15.21
N ASP A 67 -11.52 -11.54 15.40
CA ASP A 67 -10.36 -12.33 15.80
C ASP A 67 -9.32 -12.37 14.67
N PHE A 68 -8.60 -11.26 14.50
CA PHE A 68 -7.46 -11.22 13.60
C PHE A 68 -6.29 -11.94 14.26
N GLN A 69 -5.84 -13.02 13.63
CA GLN A 69 -4.55 -13.62 14.00
C GLN A 69 -3.45 -12.62 13.72
N LEU A 70 -2.77 -12.18 14.78
CA LEU A 70 -1.62 -11.31 14.68
C LEU A 70 -0.60 -11.95 13.73
N PRO A 71 -0.14 -11.25 12.67
CA PRO A 71 1.04 -11.68 11.95
C PRO A 71 2.20 -11.84 12.92
N GLU A 72 3.10 -12.79 12.65
CA GLU A 72 4.32 -12.92 13.44
C GLU A 72 5.07 -11.57 13.43
N LEU A 73 5.45 -11.10 14.60
CA LEU A 73 6.02 -9.75 14.78
C LEU A 73 7.29 -9.54 13.93
N THR A 74 8.01 -10.63 13.68
CA THR A 74 9.23 -10.74 12.88
C THR A 74 8.98 -10.53 11.37
N ASP A 75 7.80 -10.90 10.86
CA ASP A 75 7.44 -10.77 9.45
C ASP A 75 6.84 -9.41 9.09
N MET A 76 6.33 -8.69 10.09
CA MET A 76 5.65 -7.40 9.88
C MET A 76 6.50 -6.35 9.17
N PRO A 77 7.79 -6.12 9.53
CA PRO A 77 8.62 -5.13 8.82
C PRO A 77 8.74 -5.42 7.32
N ARG A 78 8.83 -6.70 6.93
CA ARG A 78 8.92 -7.11 5.53
C ARG A 78 7.61 -6.83 4.79
N LYS A 79 6.46 -7.22 5.38
CA LYS A 79 5.13 -6.99 4.79
C LYS A 79 4.83 -5.50 4.66
N LEU A 80 5.11 -4.70 5.68
CA LEU A 80 4.92 -3.25 5.67
C LEU A 80 5.83 -2.56 4.63
N THR A 81 7.08 -3.02 4.48
CA THR A 81 7.96 -2.53 3.43
C THR A 81 7.42 -2.85 2.03
N ALA A 82 6.95 -4.07 1.81
CA ALA A 82 6.34 -4.45 0.52
C ALA A 82 5.11 -3.59 0.21
N LEU A 83 4.28 -3.32 1.22
CA LEU A 83 3.10 -2.46 1.10
C LEU A 83 3.46 -1.00 0.77
N ILE A 84 4.47 -0.41 1.44
CA ILE A 84 4.98 0.93 1.11
C ILE A 84 5.46 0.98 -0.34
N ASN A 85 6.18 -0.04 -0.79
CA ASN A 85 6.67 -0.10 -2.17
C ASN A 85 5.52 -0.20 -3.17
N ALA A 86 4.47 -0.99 -2.89
CA ALA A 86 3.27 -1.08 -3.71
C ALA A 86 2.51 0.26 -3.76
N ALA A 87 2.36 0.94 -2.62
CA ALA A 87 1.76 2.27 -2.50
C ALA A 87 2.55 3.33 -3.29
N ALA A 88 3.88 3.33 -3.19
CA ALA A 88 4.75 4.22 -3.95
C ALA A 88 4.66 3.97 -5.47
N GLY A 89 4.68 2.70 -5.90
CA GLY A 89 4.54 2.34 -7.31
C GLY A 89 3.19 2.76 -7.89
N SER A 90 2.10 2.55 -7.15
CA SER A 90 0.77 3.01 -7.57
C SER A 90 0.64 4.53 -7.59
N THR A 91 1.26 5.24 -6.65
CA THR A 91 1.32 6.72 -6.68
C THR A 91 2.01 7.21 -7.95
N GLY A 92 3.14 6.60 -8.33
CA GLY A 92 3.83 6.92 -9.59
C GLY A 92 2.97 6.65 -10.83
N ALA A 93 2.25 5.52 -10.85
CA ALA A 93 1.35 5.18 -11.96
C ALA A 93 0.13 6.12 -12.04
N ILE A 94 -0.43 6.54 -10.90
CA ILE A 94 -1.50 7.55 -10.83
C ILE A 94 -1.00 8.88 -11.41
N GLN A 95 0.19 9.31 -11.02
CA GLN A 95 0.80 10.55 -11.51
C GLN A 95 0.99 10.52 -13.03
N GLY A 96 1.58 9.45 -13.58
CA GLY A 96 1.72 9.31 -15.03
C GLY A 96 0.38 9.27 -15.76
N THR A 97 -0.65 8.68 -15.15
CA THR A 97 -2.01 8.65 -15.72
C THR A 97 -2.67 10.03 -15.70
N LEU A 98 -2.44 10.84 -14.66
CA LEU A 98 -2.89 12.23 -14.59
C LEU A 98 -2.23 13.09 -15.69
N GLU A 99 -0.94 12.89 -15.96
CA GLU A 99 -0.22 13.61 -17.02
C GLU A 99 -0.78 13.27 -18.42
N ILE A 100 -1.08 11.99 -18.67
CA ILE A 100 -1.76 11.56 -19.92
C ILE A 100 -3.13 12.22 -20.02
N LEU A 101 -3.91 12.21 -18.94
CA LEU A 101 -5.23 12.83 -18.88
C LEU A 101 -5.16 14.33 -19.22
N GLN A 102 -4.24 15.07 -18.61
CA GLN A 102 -4.01 16.49 -18.88
C GLN A 102 -3.60 16.73 -20.34
N SER A 103 -2.82 15.82 -20.93
CA SER A 103 -2.48 15.91 -22.35
C SER A 103 -3.71 15.69 -23.25
N LEU A 104 -4.62 14.78 -22.89
CA LEU A 104 -5.85 14.56 -23.65
C LEU A 104 -6.83 15.74 -23.52
N ASP A 105 -6.99 16.31 -22.33
CA ASP A 105 -7.85 17.49 -22.13
C ASP A 105 -7.33 18.69 -22.96
N ARG A 106 -6.00 18.89 -23.00
CA ARG A 106 -5.40 19.93 -23.85
C ARG A 106 -5.71 19.73 -25.33
N ARG A 107 -5.60 18.48 -25.83
CA ARG A 107 -5.91 18.16 -27.24
C ARG A 107 -7.39 18.39 -27.56
N LEU A 108 -8.29 17.95 -26.67
CA LEU A 108 -9.72 18.23 -26.83
C LEU A 108 -10.02 19.73 -26.83
N GLN A 109 -9.32 20.51 -26.00
CA GLN A 109 -9.45 21.97 -26.00
C GLN A 109 -8.98 22.60 -27.31
N GLU A 110 -7.88 22.12 -27.89
CA GLU A 110 -7.39 22.56 -29.20
C GLU A 110 -8.40 22.22 -30.31
N THR A 111 -8.94 21.00 -30.30
CA THR A 111 -10.01 20.57 -31.22
C THR A 111 -11.26 21.43 -31.08
N GLN A 112 -11.67 21.73 -29.85
CA GLN A 112 -12.81 22.60 -29.55
C GLN A 112 -12.64 24.00 -30.15
N GLN A 113 -11.44 24.56 -30.10
CA GLN A 113 -11.13 25.87 -30.68
C GLN A 113 -11.15 25.86 -32.21
N GLN A 114 -10.69 24.77 -32.82
CA GLN A 114 -10.64 24.62 -34.28
C GLN A 114 -12.03 24.39 -34.90
N GLN A 115 -12.95 23.75 -34.17
CA GLN A 115 -14.27 23.32 -34.68
C GLN A 115 -15.43 24.26 -34.31
N GLN A 116 -15.17 25.53 -33.96
CA GLN A 116 -16.22 26.50 -33.55
C GLN A 116 -17.41 26.66 -34.51
N SER A 117 -17.30 26.20 -35.76
CA SER A 117 -18.35 26.30 -36.78
C SER A 117 -19.31 25.09 -36.85
N GLN A 118 -19.03 23.96 -36.19
CA GLN A 118 -19.89 22.75 -36.26
C GLN A 118 -20.53 22.44 -34.91
N SER A 119 -21.84 22.70 -34.80
CA SER A 119 -22.60 22.60 -33.54
C SER A 119 -22.63 21.19 -32.95
N ASP A 120 -22.77 20.15 -33.76
CA ASP A 120 -22.94 18.77 -33.26
C ASP A 120 -21.62 18.15 -32.77
N GLU A 121 -20.49 18.44 -33.42
CA GLU A 121 -19.17 17.97 -32.96
C GLU A 121 -18.78 18.61 -31.62
N LEU A 122 -19.16 19.87 -31.43
CA LEU A 122 -18.90 20.62 -30.21
C LEU A 122 -19.54 19.97 -28.98
N VAL A 123 -20.77 19.45 -29.11
CA VAL A 123 -21.47 18.78 -28.01
C VAL A 123 -20.70 17.55 -27.54
N VAL A 124 -20.22 16.71 -28.48
CA VAL A 124 -19.46 15.50 -28.15
C VAL A 124 -18.13 15.84 -27.47
N VAL A 125 -17.43 16.89 -27.92
CA VAL A 125 -16.19 17.34 -27.30
C VAL A 125 -16.44 17.80 -25.85
N VAL A 126 -17.53 18.53 -25.60
CA VAL A 126 -17.91 18.94 -24.24
C VAL A 126 -18.17 17.73 -23.34
N GLU A 127 -18.95 16.74 -23.81
CA GLU A 127 -19.21 15.50 -23.07
C GLU A 127 -17.92 14.73 -22.73
N MET A 128 -16.99 14.65 -23.68
CA MET A 128 -15.68 14.01 -23.45
C MET A 128 -14.85 14.75 -22.40
N ARG A 129 -14.88 16.08 -22.38
CA ARG A 129 -14.17 16.87 -21.38
C ARG A 129 -14.77 16.74 -19.98
N ASP A 130 -16.10 16.73 -19.88
CA ASP A 130 -16.78 16.44 -18.61
C ASP A 130 -16.39 15.05 -18.09
N TYR A 131 -16.28 14.06 -18.99
CA TYR A 131 -15.81 12.73 -18.63
C TYR A 131 -14.35 12.72 -18.15
N LEU A 132 -13.44 13.44 -18.82
CA LEU A 132 -12.06 13.58 -18.37
C LEU A 132 -11.97 14.25 -17.00
N ALA A 133 -12.78 15.27 -16.73
CA ALA A 133 -12.85 15.92 -15.42
C ALA A 133 -13.26 14.93 -14.32
N PHE A 134 -14.24 14.07 -14.59
CA PHE A 134 -14.64 12.98 -13.69
C PHE A 134 -13.48 11.99 -13.43
N LEU A 135 -12.77 11.57 -14.48
CA LEU A 135 -11.61 10.69 -14.33
C LEU A 135 -10.48 11.34 -13.51
N GLN A 136 -10.24 12.64 -13.72
CA GLN A 136 -9.25 13.41 -12.96
C GLN A 136 -9.60 13.44 -11.47
N GLN A 137 -10.85 13.75 -11.14
CA GLN A 137 -11.32 13.75 -9.75
C GLN A 137 -11.20 12.36 -9.12
N THR A 138 -11.48 11.30 -9.89
CA THR A 138 -11.33 9.90 -9.44
C THR A 138 -9.88 9.55 -9.13
N LEU A 139 -8.94 9.91 -10.01
CA LEU A 139 -7.51 9.70 -9.81
C LEU A 139 -7.00 10.50 -8.61
N GLU A 140 -7.41 11.74 -8.46
CA GLU A 140 -7.01 12.60 -7.34
C GLU A 140 -7.56 12.09 -6.00
N GLY A 141 -8.78 11.55 -5.98
CA GLY A 141 -9.31 10.84 -4.82
C GLY A 141 -8.51 9.58 -4.49
N THR A 142 -8.07 8.84 -5.51
CA THR A 142 -7.26 7.63 -5.34
C THR A 142 -5.85 7.98 -4.85
N ARG A 143 -5.25 9.06 -5.36
CA ARG A 143 -3.95 9.60 -4.94
C ARG A 143 -3.93 9.92 -3.45
N ARG A 144 -4.92 10.69 -2.98
CA ARG A 144 -5.07 11.06 -1.57
C ARG A 144 -5.22 9.83 -0.64
N LYS A 145 -5.98 8.82 -1.06
CA LYS A 145 -6.10 7.55 -0.31
C LYS A 145 -4.76 6.82 -0.20
N ASN A 146 -3.97 6.85 -1.26
CA ASN A 146 -2.66 6.22 -1.31
C ASN A 146 -1.63 6.96 -0.43
N GLU A 147 -1.65 8.29 -0.45
CA GLU A 147 -0.85 9.13 0.46
C GLU A 147 -1.18 8.83 1.93
N TYR A 148 -2.47 8.79 2.28
CA TYR A 148 -2.91 8.38 3.61
C TYR A 148 -2.43 6.98 3.99
N LEU A 149 -2.53 6.00 3.06
CA LEU A 149 -2.03 4.65 3.27
C LEU A 149 -0.53 4.67 3.59
N LYS A 150 0.27 5.40 2.80
CA LYS A 150 1.71 5.51 3.02
C LYS A 150 2.04 6.09 4.40
N GLU A 151 1.40 7.18 4.80
CA GLU A 151 1.60 7.80 6.12
C GLU A 151 1.19 6.85 7.25
N SER A 152 0.04 6.17 7.11
CA SER A 152 -0.43 5.20 8.09
C SER A 152 0.52 4.02 8.25
N VAL A 153 1.03 3.47 7.14
CA VAL A 153 1.99 2.36 7.17
C VAL A 153 3.30 2.80 7.82
N GLN A 154 3.78 4.02 7.55
CA GLN A 154 4.98 4.56 8.21
C GLN A 154 4.81 4.65 9.74
N GLY A 155 3.65 5.11 10.22
CA GLY A 155 3.34 5.12 11.66
C GLY A 155 3.33 3.72 12.26
N ILE A 156 2.76 2.74 11.55
CA ILE A 156 2.75 1.33 12.02
C ILE A 156 4.15 0.73 12.03
N VAL A 157 5.00 1.02 11.04
CA VAL A 157 6.40 0.56 11.03
C VAL A 157 7.14 1.03 12.28
N GLN A 158 6.98 2.31 12.65
CA GLN A 158 7.58 2.85 13.87
C GLN A 158 7.08 2.13 15.13
N MET A 159 5.76 1.85 15.18
CA MET A 159 5.16 1.10 16.27
C MET A 159 5.70 -0.34 16.38
N VAL A 160 5.82 -1.05 15.25
CA VAL A 160 6.38 -2.41 15.21
C VAL A 160 7.81 -2.43 15.73
N TYR A 161 8.65 -1.46 15.33
CA TYR A 161 10.01 -1.36 15.84
C TYR A 161 10.06 -1.06 17.34
N ALA A 162 9.17 -0.22 17.85
CA ALA A 162 9.07 0.05 19.28
C ALA A 162 8.69 -1.22 20.08
N VAL A 163 7.74 -2.01 19.58
CA VAL A 163 7.33 -3.28 20.23
C VAL A 163 8.46 -4.31 20.17
N LEU A 164 9.18 -4.42 19.05
CA LEU A 164 10.36 -5.28 18.93
C LEU A 164 11.42 -4.90 19.97
N GLN A 165 11.77 -3.62 20.06
CA GLN A 165 12.73 -3.12 21.04
C GLN A 165 12.29 -3.38 22.49
N GLN A 166 11.00 -3.26 22.78
CA GLN A 166 10.46 -3.61 24.10
C GLN A 166 10.65 -5.09 24.44
N LYS A 167 10.39 -5.98 23.48
CA LYS A 167 10.63 -7.42 23.65
C LYS A 167 12.10 -7.75 23.84
N ASP A 168 12.99 -7.12 23.08
CA ASP A 168 14.43 -7.30 23.23
C ASP A 168 14.93 -6.84 24.61
N ASN A 169 14.39 -5.73 25.12
CA ASN A 169 14.68 -5.27 26.47
C ASN A 169 14.19 -6.25 27.54
N GLU A 170 12.99 -6.83 27.38
CA GLU A 170 12.46 -7.85 28.29
C GLU A 170 13.33 -9.12 28.29
N LEU A 171 13.76 -9.59 27.11
CA LEU A 171 14.67 -10.73 26.97
C LEU A 171 16.03 -10.44 27.62
N ASN A 172 16.60 -9.26 27.41
CA ASN A 172 17.85 -8.84 28.04
C ASN A 172 17.74 -8.80 29.57
N LEU A 173 16.62 -8.33 30.11
CA LEU A 173 16.37 -8.34 31.56
C LEU A 173 16.28 -9.78 32.11
N ARG A 174 15.62 -10.70 31.39
CA ARG A 174 15.56 -12.12 31.76
C ARG A 174 16.93 -12.78 31.73
N TYR A 175 17.71 -12.57 30.67
CA TYR A 175 19.09 -13.07 30.61
C TYR A 175 19.99 -12.48 31.69
N GLY A 176 19.82 -11.21 32.03
CA GLY A 176 20.51 -10.58 33.17
C GLY A 176 20.17 -11.24 34.51
N ALA A 177 18.90 -11.64 34.71
CA ALA A 177 18.48 -12.38 35.90
C ALA A 177 19.09 -13.80 35.94
N ASP A 178 19.08 -14.51 34.81
CA ASP A 178 19.68 -15.85 34.70
C ASP A 178 21.19 -15.81 34.93
N MET A 179 21.89 -14.81 34.38
CA MET A 179 23.34 -14.64 34.59
C MET A 179 23.67 -14.40 36.06
N ARG A 180 22.83 -13.64 36.78
CA ARG A 180 22.99 -13.44 38.23
C ARG A 180 22.79 -14.76 38.99
N MET A 181 21.83 -15.58 38.60
CA MET A 181 21.61 -16.90 39.21
C MET A 181 22.84 -17.80 39.03
N VAL A 182 23.38 -17.89 37.81
CA VAL A 182 24.59 -18.68 37.53
C VAL A 182 25.79 -18.17 38.33
N ALA A 183 25.96 -16.85 38.46
CA ALA A 183 27.02 -16.27 39.28
C ALA A 183 26.87 -16.64 40.78
N VAL A 184 25.65 -16.62 41.31
CA VAL A 184 25.38 -17.04 42.70
C VAL A 184 25.69 -18.53 42.89
N VAL A 185 25.26 -19.39 41.97
CA VAL A 185 25.54 -20.83 42.00
C VAL A 185 27.05 -21.06 41.96
N THR A 186 27.75 -20.47 41.00
CA THR A 186 29.21 -20.62 40.89
C THR A 186 29.95 -20.12 42.12
N LEU A 187 29.56 -18.97 42.70
CA LEU A 187 30.15 -18.46 43.94
C LEU A 187 29.97 -19.39 45.15
N LEU A 188 28.84 -20.11 45.23
CA LEU A 188 28.60 -21.09 46.29
C LEU A 188 29.39 -22.39 46.07
N PHE A 189 29.46 -22.87 44.83
CA PHE A 189 30.06 -24.17 44.51
C PHE A 189 31.57 -24.11 44.33
N LEU A 190 32.16 -23.03 43.80
CA LEU A 190 33.62 -22.93 43.57
C LEU A 190 34.46 -23.11 44.84
N PRO A 191 34.15 -22.44 45.97
CA PRO A 191 34.88 -22.66 47.21
C PRO A 191 34.70 -24.09 47.73
N GLY A 192 33.48 -24.64 47.65
CA GLY A 192 33.17 -26.00 48.08
C GLY A 192 33.91 -27.07 47.28
N THR A 193 33.93 -26.95 45.95
CA THR A 193 34.66 -27.87 45.07
C THR A 193 36.16 -27.70 45.19
N PHE A 194 36.67 -26.48 45.39
CA PHE A 194 38.08 -26.23 45.69
C PHE A 194 38.51 -26.95 46.97
N VAL A 195 37.76 -26.81 48.06
CA VAL A 195 38.02 -27.48 49.33
C VAL A 195 37.95 -29.01 49.17
N ALA A 196 36.92 -29.53 48.52
CA ALA A 196 36.78 -30.97 48.27
C ALA A 196 37.95 -31.53 47.44
N THR A 197 38.41 -30.79 46.43
CA THR A 197 39.57 -31.19 45.61
C THR A 197 40.85 -31.16 46.42
N LEU A 198 41.05 -30.15 47.26
CA LEU A 198 42.24 -30.01 48.12
C LEU A 198 42.35 -31.18 49.11
N PHE A 199 41.23 -31.61 49.70
CA PHE A 199 41.20 -32.79 50.59
C PHE A 199 41.19 -34.13 49.84
N SER A 200 40.69 -34.19 48.60
CA SER A 200 40.78 -35.43 47.79
C SER A 200 42.18 -35.66 47.25
N ALA A 201 42.96 -34.58 47.09
CA ALA A 201 44.37 -34.61 46.71
C ALA A 201 45.31 -34.78 47.92
N SER A 202 44.81 -35.08 49.12
CA SER A 202 45.66 -35.33 50.28
C SER A 202 46.41 -36.65 50.11
N TRP A 203 47.73 -36.52 50.11
CA TRP A 203 48.75 -37.57 50.07
C TRP A 203 48.99 -38.16 51.46
#